data_AF-A0A557XH35-F1
#
_entry.id   AF-A0A557XH35-F1
#
_cell.length_a   1.000
_cell.length_b   1.000
_cell.length_c   1.000
_cell.angle_alpha   90.00
_cell.angle_beta   90.00
_cell.angle_gamma   90.00
#
_symmetry.space_group_name_H-M   'P 1'
#
loop_
_entity.id
_entity.type
_entity.pdbx_description
1 polymer ?
#
loop_
_entity_poly.entity_id
_entity_poly.type
_entity_poly.pdbx_seq_one_letter_code
_entity_poly.pdbx_strand_id
1 'polypeptide(L)'
;MSFLFALPEFVQNAASDLEGIGSAIRAANTAAAAPTTATLAAASDEVSVAAASLFSSHAETYQQVSKLVEDFHAQFVQTLIGAGQTYSAAEAANALPLQSLEQGLLGAINAPGTTGGLGNVATAAQTTLANYGYGNVGQGNVGFFNSGTLNFGIGNVSPNFTPTNPISLFGGIGVANTGLDNIGFFNSGSVNIGIGNVSPNFTPANPLTQFGSLGMFNNGINNVGIGNVGVNNQGLPAPLLSLLGVGNHGTFNQGLFNTGNYNMGIGLVGDHLIGVGPLHVSD
;
A
#
# COMPACT_ATOMS: atom_id res chain seq x y z
N MET A 1 11.57 26.71 -1.46
CA MET A 1 10.45 26.77 -2.41
C MET A 1 9.24 27.29 -1.65
N SER A 2 8.63 28.40 -2.08
CA SER A 2 7.35 28.85 -1.54
C SER A 2 6.22 28.14 -2.27
N PHE A 3 5.29 27.52 -1.53
CA PHE A 3 4.07 26.96 -2.12
C PHE A 3 3.12 28.10 -2.47
N LEU A 4 2.60 28.10 -3.70
CA LEU A 4 1.57 29.03 -4.14
C LEU A 4 0.23 28.29 -4.09
N PHE A 5 -0.74 28.85 -3.38
CA PHE A 5 -2.12 28.38 -3.36
C PHE A 5 -2.98 29.44 -4.06
N ALA A 6 -3.62 29.06 -5.15
CA ALA A 6 -4.59 29.88 -5.86
C ALA A 6 -5.91 29.10 -5.94
N LEU A 7 -7.03 29.81 -5.85
CA LEU A 7 -8.37 29.25 -5.99
C LEU A 7 -8.96 29.83 -7.28
N PRO A 8 -8.89 29.09 -8.42
CA PRO A 8 -9.28 29.61 -9.73
C PRO A 8 -10.72 30.13 -9.77
N GLU A 9 -11.62 29.57 -8.95
CA GLU A 9 -13.00 30.01 -8.82
C GLU A 9 -13.12 31.41 -8.21
N PHE A 10 -12.29 31.74 -7.22
CA PHE A 10 -12.31 33.07 -6.62
C PHE A 10 -11.73 34.13 -7.55
N VAL A 11 -10.72 33.78 -8.34
CA VAL A 11 -10.15 34.68 -9.36
C VAL A 11 -11.19 34.98 -10.45
N GLN A 12 -11.95 33.98 -10.89
CA GLN A 12 -13.01 34.16 -11.89
C GLN A 12 -14.19 34.99 -11.36
N ASN A 13 -14.62 34.74 -10.12
CA ASN A 13 -15.68 35.54 -9.49
C ASN A 13 -15.26 37.01 -9.36
N ALA A 14 -14.04 37.26 -8.89
CA ALA A 14 -13.51 38.61 -8.79
C ALA A 14 -13.45 39.32 -10.16
N ALA A 15 -13.08 38.61 -11.23
CA ALA A 15 -13.11 39.17 -12.59
C ALA A 15 -14.54 39.55 -13.02
N SER A 16 -15.54 38.69 -12.75
CA SER A 16 -16.94 38.98 -13.07
C SER A 16 -17.48 40.18 -12.29
N ASP A 17 -17.16 40.29 -11.00
CA ASP A 17 -17.53 41.45 -10.17
C ASP A 17 -16.92 42.75 -10.74
N LEU A 18 -15.65 42.69 -11.15
CA LEU A 18 -14.96 43.83 -11.76
C LEU A 18 -15.53 44.22 -13.13
N GLU A 19 -16.01 43.27 -13.93
CA GLU A 19 -16.76 43.58 -15.16
C GLU A 19 -18.04 44.35 -14.84
N GLY A 20 -18.77 43.92 -13.81
CA GLY A 20 -19.96 44.58 -13.31
C GLY A 20 -19.69 46.01 -12.85
N ILE A 21 -18.64 46.22 -12.04
CA ILE A 21 -18.20 47.54 -11.58
C ILE A 21 -17.83 48.43 -12.77
N GLY A 22 -17.04 47.91 -13.71
CA GLY A 22 -16.64 48.65 -14.91
C GLY A 22 -17.85 49.07 -15.76
N SER A 23 -18.86 48.22 -15.86
CA SER A 23 -20.12 48.54 -16.53
C SER A 23 -20.89 49.67 -15.85
N ALA A 24 -21.01 49.62 -14.52
CA ALA A 24 -21.68 50.66 -13.73
C ALA A 24 -20.97 52.02 -13.87
N ILE A 25 -19.63 52.03 -13.83
CA ILE A 25 -18.83 53.24 -14.01
C ILE A 25 -19.03 53.84 -15.40
N ARG A 26 -18.97 53.01 -16.47
CA ARG A 26 -19.25 53.45 -17.85
C ARG A 26 -20.63 54.09 -17.99
N ALA A 27 -21.65 53.45 -17.40
CA ALA A 27 -23.02 53.97 -17.43
C ALA A 27 -23.12 55.33 -16.73
N ALA A 28 -22.48 55.48 -15.56
CA ALA A 28 -22.44 56.75 -14.82
C ALA A 28 -21.70 57.86 -15.59
N ASN A 29 -20.52 57.57 -16.15
CA ASN A 29 -19.75 58.52 -16.96
C ASN A 29 -20.55 58.98 -18.19
N THR A 30 -21.24 58.04 -18.86
CA THR A 30 -22.10 58.34 -20.01
C THR A 30 -23.27 59.24 -19.61
N ALA A 31 -23.95 58.94 -18.50
CA ALA A 31 -25.08 59.72 -18.02
C ALA A 31 -24.69 61.14 -17.59
N ALA A 32 -23.49 61.30 -17.02
CA ALA A 32 -22.97 62.58 -16.56
C ALA A 32 -22.41 63.47 -17.69
N ALA A 33 -22.11 62.92 -18.86
CA ALA A 33 -21.41 63.63 -19.93
C ALA A 33 -22.15 64.91 -20.38
N ALA A 34 -23.37 64.79 -20.87
CA ALA A 34 -24.14 65.94 -21.37
C ALA A 34 -24.41 67.03 -20.31
N PRO A 35 -24.91 66.73 -19.10
CA PRO A 35 -25.22 67.76 -18.11
C PRO A 35 -23.99 68.49 -17.56
N THR A 36 -22.78 67.92 -17.67
CA THR A 36 -21.55 68.54 -17.15
C THR A 36 -20.76 69.30 -18.21
N THR A 37 -20.80 68.89 -19.49
CA THR A 37 -20.12 69.59 -20.58
C THR A 37 -20.94 70.74 -21.18
N ALA A 38 -22.26 70.74 -20.98
CA ALA A 38 -23.17 71.78 -21.48
C ALA A 38 -23.62 72.77 -20.38
N THR A 39 -22.75 73.06 -19.41
CA THR A 39 -23.09 73.97 -18.30
C THR A 39 -23.37 75.38 -18.83
N LEU A 40 -24.52 75.95 -18.47
CA LEU A 40 -24.91 77.30 -18.87
C LEU A 40 -24.48 78.34 -17.84
N ALA A 41 -24.18 79.56 -18.30
CA ALA A 41 -23.89 80.69 -17.41
C ALA A 41 -25.13 81.07 -16.60
N ALA A 42 -24.96 81.31 -15.30
CA ALA A 42 -26.07 81.67 -14.40
C ALA A 42 -26.64 83.07 -14.68
N ALA A 43 -25.81 83.98 -15.20
CA ALA A 43 -26.16 85.31 -15.66
C ALA A 43 -25.26 85.71 -16.84
N SER A 44 -25.57 86.85 -17.46
CA SER A 44 -24.85 87.35 -18.65
C SER A 44 -23.53 88.07 -18.34
N ASP A 45 -23.14 88.15 -17.07
CA ASP A 45 -21.86 88.74 -16.68
C ASP A 45 -20.67 87.84 -17.03
N GLU A 46 -19.50 88.45 -17.19
CA GLU A 46 -18.29 87.77 -17.61
C GLU A 46 -17.82 86.71 -16.61
N VAL A 47 -18.12 86.88 -15.31
CA VAL A 47 -17.74 85.90 -14.27
C VAL A 47 -18.58 84.64 -14.40
N SER A 48 -19.89 84.77 -14.60
CA SER A 48 -20.80 83.64 -14.84
C SER A 48 -20.45 82.86 -16.11
N VAL A 49 -20.10 83.56 -17.19
CA VAL A 49 -19.67 82.94 -18.46
C VAL A 49 -18.34 82.21 -18.29
N ALA A 50 -17.36 82.84 -17.63
CA ALA A 50 -16.05 82.22 -17.38
C ALA A 50 -16.17 80.97 -16.48
N ALA A 51 -17.02 81.03 -15.45
CA ALA A 51 -17.27 79.88 -14.57
C ALA A 51 -17.89 78.70 -15.33
N ALA A 52 -18.92 78.93 -16.15
CA ALA A 52 -19.53 77.89 -16.98
C ALA A 52 -18.51 77.25 -17.94
N SER A 53 -17.68 78.08 -18.60
CA SER A 53 -16.62 77.60 -19.49
C SER A 53 -15.57 76.75 -18.78
N LEU A 54 -15.15 77.14 -17.56
CA LEU A 54 -14.21 76.37 -16.75
C LEU A 54 -14.77 74.98 -16.41
N PHE A 55 -16.02 74.90 -15.94
CA PHE A 55 -16.65 73.63 -15.57
C PHE A 55 -16.85 72.71 -16.79
N SER A 56 -17.30 73.26 -17.92
CA SER A 56 -17.45 72.48 -19.15
C SER A 56 -16.11 71.92 -19.65
N SER A 57 -15.04 72.73 -19.66
CA SER A 57 -13.70 72.27 -20.08
C SER A 57 -13.11 71.22 -19.12
N HIS A 58 -13.35 71.38 -17.81
CA HIS A 58 -12.97 70.37 -16.83
C HIS A 58 -13.72 69.04 -17.05
N ALA A 59 -15.03 69.11 -17.32
CA ALA A 59 -15.84 67.94 -17.61
C ALA A 59 -15.39 67.21 -18.89
N GLU A 60 -15.03 67.94 -19.95
CA GLU A 60 -14.47 67.35 -21.18
C GLU A 60 -13.16 66.61 -20.90
N THR A 61 -12.28 67.21 -20.10
CA THR A 61 -11.02 66.59 -19.68
C THR A 61 -11.28 65.33 -18.85
N TYR A 62 -12.23 65.39 -17.92
CA TYR A 62 -12.65 64.24 -17.11
C TYR A 62 -13.16 63.09 -17.99
N GLN A 63 -13.96 63.37 -19.03
CA GLN A 63 -14.45 62.33 -19.94
C GLN A 63 -13.31 61.66 -20.73
N GLN A 64 -12.31 62.43 -21.17
CA GLN A 64 -11.13 61.88 -21.85
C GLN A 64 -10.32 60.96 -20.93
N VAL A 65 -10.07 61.38 -19.69
CA VAL A 65 -9.35 60.56 -18.69
C VAL A 65 -10.16 59.31 -18.32
N SER A 66 -11.48 59.45 -18.15
CA SER A 66 -12.37 58.34 -17.84
C SER A 66 -12.30 57.25 -18.92
N LYS A 67 -12.22 57.64 -20.19
CA LYS A 67 -12.07 56.69 -21.30
C LYS A 67 -10.75 55.90 -21.22
N LEU A 68 -9.64 56.56 -20.86
CA LEU A 68 -8.35 55.89 -20.65
C LEU A 68 -8.42 54.87 -19.50
N VAL A 69 -9.10 55.23 -18.41
CA VAL A 69 -9.29 54.35 -17.24
C VAL A 69 -10.16 53.14 -17.61
N GLU A 70 -11.20 53.32 -18.43
CA GLU A 70 -12.04 52.22 -18.92
C GLU A 70 -11.24 51.19 -19.73
N ASP A 71 -10.35 51.66 -20.62
CA ASP A 71 -9.53 50.77 -21.44
C ASP A 71 -8.51 50.00 -20.58
N PHE A 72 -7.89 50.67 -19.60
CA PHE A 72 -7.03 50.02 -18.61
C PHE A 72 -7.79 48.97 -17.78
N HIS A 73 -8.98 49.32 -17.28
CA HIS A 73 -9.82 48.41 -16.49
C HIS A 73 -10.20 47.17 -17.29
N ALA A 74 -10.57 47.33 -18.57
CA ALA A 74 -10.88 46.21 -19.45
C ALA A 74 -9.67 45.27 -19.63
N GLN A 75 -8.46 45.81 -19.83
CA GLN A 75 -7.23 45.00 -19.94
C GLN A 75 -6.88 44.28 -18.63
N PHE A 76 -7.06 44.95 -17.49
CA PHE A 76 -6.84 44.35 -16.17
C PHE A 76 -7.77 43.15 -15.95
N VAL A 77 -9.07 43.32 -16.19
CA VAL A 77 -10.06 42.24 -16.08
C VAL A 77 -9.73 41.09 -17.02
N GLN A 78 -9.39 41.36 -18.28
CA GLN A 78 -9.03 40.33 -19.25
C GLN A 78 -7.81 39.50 -18.81
N THR A 79 -6.83 40.18 -18.20
CA THR A 79 -5.63 39.54 -17.65
C THR A 79 -5.99 38.65 -16.45
N LEU A 80 -6.88 39.11 -15.58
CA LEU A 80 -7.34 38.36 -14.42
C LEU A 80 -8.10 37.07 -14.82
N ILE A 81 -8.96 37.15 -15.84
CA ILE A 81 -9.64 35.98 -16.43
C ILE A 81 -8.60 34.98 -16.96
N GLY A 82 -7.62 35.45 -17.74
CA GLY A 82 -6.55 34.61 -18.28
C GLY A 82 -5.71 33.94 -17.19
N ALA A 83 -5.43 34.64 -16.09
CA ALA A 83 -4.75 34.08 -14.94
C ALA A 83 -5.57 32.97 -14.28
N GLY A 84 -6.88 33.17 -14.05
CA GLY A 84 -7.78 32.15 -13.51
C GLY A 84 -7.81 30.87 -14.35
N GLN A 85 -7.88 31.02 -15.68
CA GLN A 85 -7.81 29.90 -16.61
C GLN A 85 -6.47 29.16 -16.56
N THR A 86 -5.37 29.90 -16.45
CA THR A 86 -4.01 29.32 -16.36
C THR A 86 -3.84 28.50 -15.09
N TYR A 87 -4.33 28.99 -13.94
CA TYR A 87 -4.30 28.22 -12.70
C TYR A 87 -5.17 26.95 -12.79
N SER A 88 -6.38 27.06 -13.34
CA SER A 88 -7.26 25.89 -13.56
C SER A 88 -6.64 24.83 -14.47
N ALA A 89 -5.98 25.25 -15.56
CA ALA A 89 -5.27 24.35 -16.46
C ALA A 89 -4.08 23.65 -15.77
N ALA A 90 -3.36 24.37 -14.90
CA ALA A 90 -2.26 23.79 -14.13
C ALA A 90 -2.75 22.72 -13.14
N GLU A 91 -3.87 22.94 -12.46
CA GLU A 91 -4.49 21.94 -11.60
C GLU A 91 -4.89 20.69 -12.37
N ALA A 92 -5.53 20.85 -13.53
CA ALA A 92 -5.90 19.74 -14.40
C ALA A 92 -4.68 18.95 -14.89
N ALA A 93 -3.62 19.64 -15.34
CA ALA A 93 -2.38 19.01 -15.79
C ALA A 93 -1.68 18.20 -14.69
N ASN A 94 -1.79 18.63 -13.43
CA ASN A 94 -1.23 17.92 -12.28
C ASN A 94 -2.11 16.74 -11.83
N ALA A 95 -3.43 16.82 -12.01
CA ALA A 95 -4.37 15.76 -11.62
C ALA A 95 -4.41 14.58 -12.61
N LEU A 96 -4.30 14.84 -13.92
CA LEU A 96 -4.44 13.82 -14.98
C LEU A 96 -3.44 12.65 -14.87
N PRO A 97 -2.14 12.86 -14.58
CA PRO A 97 -1.19 11.76 -14.43
C PRO A 97 -1.54 10.83 -13.25
N LEU A 98 -2.08 11.39 -12.17
CA LEU A 98 -2.47 10.63 -10.99
C LEU A 98 -3.68 9.73 -11.28
N GLN A 99 -4.66 10.23 -12.01
CA GLN A 99 -5.82 9.44 -12.46
C GLN A 99 -5.40 8.30 -13.39
N SER A 100 -4.46 8.57 -14.30
CA SER A 100 -3.92 7.55 -15.21
C SER A 100 -3.15 6.45 -14.45
N LEU A 101 -2.38 6.82 -13.42
CA LEU A 101 -1.70 5.87 -12.56
C LEU A 101 -2.68 4.99 -11.77
N GLU A 102 -3.74 5.60 -11.21
CA GLU A 102 -4.80 4.87 -10.51
C GLU A 102 -5.49 3.85 -11.42
N GLN A 103 -5.86 4.25 -12.64
CA GLN A 103 -6.49 3.36 -13.61
C GLN A 103 -5.55 2.23 -14.05
N GLY A 104 -4.27 2.52 -14.27
CA GLY A 104 -3.26 1.50 -14.57
C GLY A 104 -3.09 0.49 -13.44
N LEU A 105 -3.08 0.96 -12.19
CA LEU A 105 -2.98 0.13 -11.00
C LEU A 105 -4.21 -0.76 -10.81
N LEU A 106 -5.41 -0.20 -10.93
CA LEU A 106 -6.66 -0.94 -10.86
C LEU A 106 -6.77 -1.96 -11.99
N GLY A 107 -6.33 -1.59 -13.20
CA GLY A 107 -6.26 -2.50 -14.34
C GLY A 107 -5.33 -3.69 -14.08
N ALA A 108 -4.15 -3.45 -13.51
CA ALA A 108 -3.20 -4.51 -13.16
C ALA A 108 -3.68 -5.42 -12.02
N ILE A 109 -4.43 -4.89 -11.05
CA ILE A 109 -5.04 -5.67 -9.96
C ILE A 109 -6.20 -6.54 -10.49
N ASN A 110 -7.02 -5.99 -11.39
CA ASN A 110 -8.24 -6.63 -11.88
C ASN A 110 -8.05 -7.37 -13.23
N ALA A 111 -6.83 -7.46 -13.76
CA ALA A 111 -6.55 -8.07 -15.05
C ALA A 111 -6.97 -9.56 -15.06
N PRO A 112 -7.79 -10.01 -16.02
CA PRO A 112 -8.11 -11.43 -16.19
C PRO A 112 -6.86 -12.19 -16.67
N GLY A 113 -6.23 -12.97 -15.79
CA GLY A 113 -4.99 -13.71 -16.08
C GLY A 113 -4.36 -14.33 -14.83
N THR A 114 -3.31 -15.14 -15.01
CA THR A 114 -2.65 -16.00 -14.01
C THR A 114 -1.96 -15.27 -12.84
N THR A 115 -2.21 -13.98 -12.69
CA THR A 115 -1.53 -13.05 -11.78
C THR A 115 -2.52 -12.03 -11.22
N GLY A 116 -3.34 -12.43 -10.26
CA GLY A 116 -4.25 -11.57 -9.47
C GLY A 116 -3.51 -10.65 -8.49
N GLY A 117 -2.60 -9.84 -9.01
CA GLY A 117 -1.90 -8.79 -8.28
C GLY A 117 -0.53 -8.42 -8.85
N LEU A 118 0.01 -7.30 -8.38
CA LEU A 118 1.17 -6.63 -8.97
C LEU A 118 2.47 -7.40 -8.77
N GLY A 119 3.33 -7.39 -9.79
CA GLY A 119 4.65 -8.01 -9.72
C GLY A 119 4.63 -9.53 -9.61
N ASN A 120 3.46 -10.17 -9.71
CA ASN A 120 3.37 -11.62 -9.79
C ASN A 120 3.92 -12.10 -11.13
N VAL A 121 4.73 -13.16 -11.11
CA VAL A 121 5.34 -13.76 -12.30
C VAL A 121 4.91 -15.23 -12.37
N ALA A 122 4.18 -15.56 -13.43
CA ALA A 122 3.90 -16.95 -13.77
C ALA A 122 5.17 -17.63 -14.31
N THR A 123 5.45 -18.86 -13.89
CA THR A 123 6.48 -19.69 -14.53
C THR A 123 5.94 -20.32 -15.82
N ALA A 124 6.78 -20.45 -16.85
CA ALA A 124 6.39 -20.92 -18.18
C ALA A 124 5.88 -22.38 -18.25
N ALA A 125 5.89 -23.11 -17.13
CA ALA A 125 5.33 -24.45 -17.01
C ALA A 125 3.97 -24.40 -16.29
N GLN A 126 2.88 -24.61 -17.04
CA GLN A 126 1.56 -25.04 -16.56
C GLN A 126 0.95 -24.26 -15.37
N THR A 127 0.65 -22.97 -15.55
CA THR A 127 -0.16 -22.23 -14.56
C THR A 127 -1.65 -22.54 -14.72
N THR A 128 -2.15 -23.54 -13.98
CA THR A 128 -3.60 -23.78 -13.85
C THR A 128 -4.25 -22.91 -12.77
N LEU A 129 -3.46 -22.38 -11.84
CA LEU A 129 -3.90 -21.57 -10.71
C LEU A 129 -3.20 -20.21 -10.70
N ALA A 130 -3.98 -19.14 -10.60
CA ALA A 130 -3.46 -17.77 -10.53
C ALA A 130 -2.77 -17.51 -9.18
N ASN A 131 -1.72 -16.68 -9.21
CA ASN A 131 -1.17 -16.08 -8.00
C ASN A 131 -2.05 -14.91 -7.54
N TYR A 132 -2.19 -14.68 -6.24
CA TYR A 132 -2.89 -13.54 -5.65
C TYR A 132 -1.98 -12.78 -4.69
N GLY A 133 -2.02 -11.45 -4.74
CA GLY A 133 -1.16 -10.58 -3.91
C GLY A 133 0.03 -10.04 -4.68
N TYR A 134 1.18 -9.80 -4.04
CA TYR A 134 2.30 -9.05 -4.63
C TYR A 134 3.57 -9.88 -4.76
N GLY A 135 4.25 -9.77 -5.91
CA GLY A 135 5.62 -10.26 -6.07
C GLY A 135 5.77 -11.79 -6.00
N ASN A 136 4.69 -12.56 -6.18
CA ASN A 136 4.76 -14.02 -6.13
C ASN A 136 5.27 -14.61 -7.45
N VAL A 137 6.11 -15.63 -7.38
CA VAL A 137 6.67 -16.35 -8.53
C VAL A 137 6.17 -17.79 -8.53
N GLY A 138 5.68 -18.29 -9.67
CA GLY A 138 5.16 -19.66 -9.79
C GLY A 138 3.65 -19.68 -9.95
N GLN A 139 2.93 -20.56 -9.22
CA GLN A 139 1.50 -20.80 -9.43
C GLN A 139 0.71 -21.06 -8.14
N GLY A 140 -0.52 -20.55 -8.10
CA GLY A 140 -1.45 -20.73 -6.98
C GLY A 140 -0.98 -20.13 -5.65
N ASN A 141 0.01 -19.23 -5.67
CA ASN A 141 0.50 -18.58 -4.46
C ASN A 141 -0.43 -17.44 -4.03
N VAL A 142 -0.67 -17.30 -2.73
CA VAL A 142 -1.48 -16.23 -2.15
C VAL A 142 -0.65 -15.48 -1.10
N GLY A 143 -0.49 -14.17 -1.28
CA GLY A 143 0.20 -13.29 -0.35
C GLY A 143 1.35 -12.53 -1.00
N PHE A 144 2.51 -12.46 -0.34
CA PHE A 144 3.62 -11.59 -0.72
C PHE A 144 4.91 -12.38 -0.95
N PHE A 145 5.58 -12.16 -2.08
CA PHE A 145 6.94 -12.64 -2.33
C PHE A 145 7.13 -14.16 -2.23
N ASN A 146 6.06 -14.95 -2.38
CA ASN A 146 6.20 -16.39 -2.36
C ASN A 146 6.78 -16.90 -3.68
N SER A 147 7.56 -17.98 -3.63
CA SER A 147 8.14 -18.63 -4.81
C SER A 147 7.78 -20.11 -4.81
N GLY A 148 7.27 -20.64 -5.92
CA GLY A 148 6.93 -22.06 -6.06
C GLY A 148 5.45 -22.30 -6.32
N THR A 149 4.94 -23.42 -5.83
CA THR A 149 3.53 -23.81 -5.96
C THR A 149 2.80 -23.74 -4.62
N LEU A 150 1.57 -23.20 -4.62
CA LEU A 150 0.60 -23.25 -3.51
C LEU A 150 1.16 -22.79 -2.15
N ASN A 151 1.83 -21.65 -2.14
CA ASN A 151 2.24 -20.99 -0.90
C ASN A 151 1.17 -20.00 -0.42
N PHE A 152 0.93 -19.93 0.88
CA PHE A 152 0.04 -18.95 1.50
C PHE A 152 0.80 -18.14 2.55
N GLY A 153 0.90 -16.82 2.37
CA GLY A 153 1.52 -15.91 3.32
C GLY A 153 2.69 -15.13 2.71
N ILE A 154 3.83 -15.07 3.40
CA ILE A 154 4.92 -14.13 3.05
C ILE A 154 6.24 -14.88 2.87
N GLY A 155 6.86 -14.74 1.70
CA GLY A 155 8.23 -15.18 1.46
C GLY A 155 8.44 -16.68 1.57
N ASN A 156 7.39 -17.50 1.47
CA ASN A 156 7.55 -18.95 1.46
C ASN A 156 8.15 -19.40 0.13
N VAL A 157 9.03 -20.39 0.18
CA VAL A 157 9.71 -20.96 -0.97
C VAL A 157 9.43 -22.46 -1.02
N SER A 158 8.78 -22.91 -2.08
CA SER A 158 8.54 -24.32 -2.34
C SER A 158 9.07 -24.73 -3.71
N PRO A 159 9.32 -26.03 -3.93
CA PRO A 159 9.48 -26.56 -5.28
C PRO A 159 8.25 -26.28 -6.15
N ASN A 160 8.44 -26.22 -7.46
CA ASN A 160 7.31 -26.25 -8.39
C ASN A 160 6.79 -27.69 -8.49
N PHE A 161 5.50 -27.89 -8.22
CA PHE A 161 4.80 -29.15 -8.42
C PHE A 161 3.44 -28.90 -9.07
N THR A 162 2.84 -29.95 -9.65
CA THR A 162 1.51 -29.89 -10.25
C THR A 162 0.45 -30.07 -9.15
N PRO A 163 -0.42 -29.07 -8.89
CA PRO A 163 -1.54 -29.24 -7.98
C PRO A 163 -2.46 -30.38 -8.43
N THR A 164 -2.79 -31.28 -7.51
CA THR A 164 -3.79 -32.33 -7.71
C THR A 164 -5.14 -31.90 -7.14
N ASN A 165 -6.22 -32.57 -7.56
CA ASN A 165 -7.55 -32.41 -6.95
C ASN A 165 -8.03 -33.77 -6.43
N PRO A 166 -8.24 -33.95 -5.11
CA PRO A 166 -8.05 -32.96 -4.04
C PRO A 166 -6.57 -32.57 -3.84
N ILE A 167 -6.32 -31.37 -3.30
CA ILE A 167 -4.98 -30.90 -2.96
C ILE A 167 -4.45 -31.74 -1.78
N SER A 168 -3.38 -32.49 -2.03
CA SER A 168 -2.70 -33.29 -1.00
C SER A 168 -1.28 -32.79 -0.68
N LEU A 169 -0.80 -31.78 -1.42
CA LEU A 169 0.53 -31.18 -1.26
C LEU A 169 0.42 -29.67 -1.47
N PHE A 170 1.03 -28.89 -0.58
CA PHE A 170 1.18 -27.45 -0.67
C PHE A 170 2.63 -27.03 -0.38
N GLY A 171 2.95 -25.76 -0.65
CA GLY A 171 4.27 -25.21 -0.36
C GLY A 171 4.45 -24.94 1.13
N GLY A 172 4.18 -23.71 1.55
CA GLY A 172 4.12 -23.34 2.95
C GLY A 172 2.96 -22.40 3.27
N ILE A 173 2.46 -22.48 4.50
CA ILE A 173 1.50 -21.55 5.09
C ILE A 173 2.21 -20.76 6.18
N GLY A 174 2.19 -19.43 6.09
CA GLY A 174 2.81 -18.53 7.07
C GLY A 174 3.96 -17.73 6.47
N VAL A 175 5.10 -17.66 7.16
CA VAL A 175 6.19 -16.75 6.80
C VAL A 175 7.51 -17.49 6.62
N ALA A 176 8.17 -17.23 5.50
CA ALA A 176 9.54 -17.65 5.21
C ALA A 176 9.80 -19.15 5.43
N ASN A 177 8.80 -19.99 5.18
CA ASN A 177 9.00 -21.43 5.17
C ASN A 177 9.67 -21.86 3.87
N THR A 178 10.59 -22.82 3.93
CA THR A 178 11.27 -23.38 2.76
C THR A 178 11.01 -24.88 2.68
N GLY A 179 10.43 -25.36 1.57
CA GLY A 179 10.11 -26.76 1.32
C GLY A 179 8.62 -27.00 1.13
N LEU A 180 8.08 -28.07 1.72
CA LEU A 180 6.71 -28.54 1.45
C LEU A 180 5.90 -28.74 2.74
N ASP A 181 4.60 -28.51 2.68
CA ASP A 181 3.62 -28.67 3.75
C ASP A 181 4.00 -28.05 5.11
N ASN A 182 4.81 -26.99 5.10
CA ASN A 182 5.23 -26.31 6.32
C ASN A 182 4.17 -25.29 6.76
N ILE A 183 3.86 -25.24 8.05
CA ILE A 183 2.92 -24.29 8.65
C ILE A 183 3.64 -23.50 9.75
N GLY A 184 3.58 -22.18 9.68
CA GLY A 184 4.14 -21.27 10.68
C GLY A 184 5.27 -20.42 10.13
N PHE A 185 6.38 -20.32 10.86
CA PHE A 185 7.43 -19.34 10.61
C PHE A 185 8.79 -19.99 10.45
N PHE A 186 9.52 -19.65 9.40
CA PHE A 186 10.93 -20.00 9.21
C PHE A 186 11.25 -21.50 9.22
N ASN A 187 10.27 -22.37 8.96
CA ASN A 187 10.54 -23.80 8.92
C ASN A 187 11.27 -24.17 7.62
N SER A 188 12.15 -25.18 7.69
CA SER A 188 12.88 -25.72 6.54
C SER A 188 12.67 -27.22 6.45
N GLY A 189 12.44 -27.75 5.25
CA GLY A 189 12.17 -29.18 5.04
C GLY A 189 10.71 -29.44 4.70
N SER A 190 10.20 -30.58 5.15
CA SER A 190 8.82 -31.00 4.90
C SER A 190 8.01 -31.20 6.18
N VAL A 191 6.72 -30.84 6.12
CA VAL A 191 5.69 -31.14 7.14
C VAL A 191 6.07 -30.67 8.55
N ASN A 192 6.59 -29.45 8.68
CA ASN A 192 6.83 -28.83 9.97
C ASN A 192 5.68 -27.91 10.38
N ILE A 193 5.29 -27.93 11.65
CA ILE A 193 4.30 -27.03 12.22
C ILE A 193 4.93 -26.26 13.38
N GLY A 194 5.01 -24.95 13.27
CA GLY A 194 5.50 -24.06 14.32
C GLY A 194 6.61 -23.14 13.82
N ILE A 195 7.70 -23.00 14.57
CA ILE A 195 8.71 -21.95 14.35
C ILE A 195 10.10 -22.54 14.21
N GLY A 196 10.77 -22.26 13.10
CA GLY A 196 12.20 -22.53 12.93
C GLY A 196 12.58 -24.01 13.01
N ASN A 197 11.63 -24.93 12.75
CA ASN A 197 11.95 -26.35 12.71
C ASN A 197 12.68 -26.68 11.40
N VAL A 198 13.60 -27.63 11.49
CA VAL A 198 14.36 -28.14 10.35
C VAL A 198 14.10 -29.64 10.25
N SER A 199 13.58 -30.08 9.11
CA SER A 199 13.44 -31.49 8.77
C SER A 199 14.07 -31.76 7.40
N PRO A 200 14.29 -33.01 7.01
CA PRO A 200 14.68 -33.33 5.65
C PRO A 200 13.58 -32.94 4.65
N ASN A 201 13.97 -32.67 3.40
CA ASN A 201 13.02 -32.51 2.30
C ASN A 201 12.56 -33.88 1.82
N PHE A 202 11.27 -34.16 1.95
CA PHE A 202 10.64 -35.38 1.42
C PHE A 202 9.27 -35.07 0.83
N THR A 203 8.80 -35.94 -0.07
CA THR A 203 7.44 -35.88 -0.59
C THR A 203 6.53 -36.68 0.33
N PRO A 204 5.57 -36.05 1.04
CA PRO A 204 4.71 -36.75 1.97
C PRO A 204 3.69 -37.62 1.22
N ALA A 205 4.07 -38.87 0.95
CA ALA A 205 3.18 -39.89 0.40
C ALA A 205 2.29 -40.53 1.50
N ASN A 206 2.70 -40.40 2.77
CA ASN A 206 1.95 -40.88 3.93
C ASN A 206 2.22 -39.97 5.15
N PRO A 207 1.24 -39.21 5.64
CA PRO A 207 1.42 -38.27 6.75
C PRO A 207 1.70 -38.94 8.10
N LEU A 208 1.48 -40.26 8.23
CA LEU A 208 1.74 -40.99 9.48
C LEU A 208 3.18 -41.47 9.63
N THR A 209 3.95 -41.57 8.55
CA THR A 209 5.35 -42.05 8.60
C THR A 209 6.38 -40.98 8.30
N GLN A 210 5.95 -39.79 7.86
CA GLN A 210 6.83 -38.71 7.41
C GLN A 210 6.32 -37.35 7.91
N PHE A 211 6.42 -37.14 9.22
CA PHE A 211 6.16 -35.85 9.87
C PHE A 211 7.49 -35.14 10.18
N GLY A 212 7.60 -33.86 9.87
CA GLY A 212 8.80 -33.07 10.11
C GLY A 212 9.01 -32.82 11.59
N SER A 213 8.28 -31.86 12.15
CA SER A 213 8.31 -31.53 13.58
C SER A 213 7.14 -30.64 13.97
N LEU A 214 6.73 -30.72 15.24
CA LEU A 214 5.74 -29.83 15.85
C LEU A 214 6.42 -29.01 16.96
N GLY A 215 6.27 -27.70 16.92
CA GLY A 215 6.75 -26.79 17.96
C GLY A 215 7.86 -25.88 17.46
N MET A 216 8.93 -25.72 18.22
CA MET A 216 9.93 -24.67 17.97
C MET A 216 11.34 -25.24 17.88
N PHE A 217 12.09 -24.84 16.85
CA PHE A 217 13.53 -25.08 16.71
C PHE A 217 13.94 -26.56 16.80
N ASN A 218 13.04 -27.48 16.48
CA ASN A 218 13.39 -28.89 16.41
C ASN A 218 14.21 -29.16 15.15
N ASN A 219 15.14 -30.11 15.22
CA ASN A 219 15.98 -30.52 14.10
C ASN A 219 15.90 -32.04 13.91
N GLY A 220 15.31 -32.49 12.82
CA GLY A 220 15.16 -33.90 12.46
C GLY A 220 13.73 -34.26 12.12
N ILE A 221 13.27 -35.42 12.57
CA ILE A 221 12.00 -36.01 12.13
C ILE A 221 11.13 -36.37 13.33
N ASN A 222 9.83 -36.08 13.23
CA ASN A 222 8.82 -36.41 14.21
C ASN A 222 9.16 -35.98 15.65
N ASN A 223 9.83 -34.83 15.77
CA ASN A 223 10.10 -34.22 17.05
C ASN A 223 8.92 -33.33 17.46
N VAL A 224 8.54 -33.39 18.75
CA VAL A 224 7.45 -32.60 19.31
C VAL A 224 7.94 -31.82 20.53
N GLY A 225 7.84 -30.49 20.45
CA GLY A 225 8.16 -29.56 21.51
C GLY A 225 9.21 -28.53 21.09
N ILE A 226 10.24 -28.31 21.91
CA ILE A 226 11.19 -27.20 21.75
C ILE A 226 12.62 -27.72 21.69
N GLY A 227 13.33 -27.42 20.60
CA GLY A 227 14.79 -27.62 20.50
C GLY A 227 15.24 -29.07 20.55
N ASN A 228 14.37 -30.03 20.21
CA ASN A 228 14.76 -31.44 20.16
C ASN A 228 15.55 -31.72 18.88
N VAL A 229 16.53 -32.63 18.95
CA VAL A 229 17.39 -33.01 17.84
C VAL A 229 17.36 -34.52 17.65
N GLY A 230 17.18 -34.98 16.41
CA GLY A 230 17.13 -36.40 16.06
C GLY A 230 15.72 -36.84 15.68
N VAL A 231 15.28 -38.00 16.14
CA VAL A 231 14.06 -38.63 15.61
C VAL A 231 13.11 -39.06 16.72
N ASN A 232 11.82 -38.79 16.57
CA ASN A 232 10.77 -39.25 17.50
C ASN A 232 10.95 -38.75 18.95
N ASN A 233 11.57 -37.60 19.16
CA ASN A 233 11.69 -37.05 20.52
C ASN A 233 10.44 -36.25 20.87
N GLN A 234 9.83 -36.55 22.02
CA GLN A 234 8.58 -35.93 22.47
C GLN A 234 8.66 -35.58 23.96
N GLY A 235 7.57 -35.05 24.49
CA GLY A 235 7.46 -34.82 25.93
C GLY A 235 7.16 -36.07 26.73
N LEU A 236 6.89 -35.90 28.01
CA LEU A 236 6.56 -37.03 28.89
C LEU A 236 5.24 -37.70 28.44
N PRO A 237 5.07 -39.02 28.62
CA PRO A 237 3.84 -39.74 28.27
C PRO A 237 2.70 -39.46 29.26
N ALA A 238 2.46 -38.19 29.55
CA ALA A 238 1.32 -37.67 30.29
C ALA A 238 0.54 -36.73 29.35
N PRO A 239 -0.81 -36.71 29.37
CA PRO A 239 -1.62 -36.07 28.33
C PRO A 239 -1.26 -34.61 28.02
N LEU A 240 -0.97 -33.81 29.04
CA LEU A 240 -0.62 -32.39 28.88
C LEU A 240 0.87 -32.16 28.61
N LEU A 241 1.72 -33.14 28.89
CA LEU A 241 3.17 -33.03 28.77
C LEU A 241 3.72 -33.71 27.52
N SER A 242 2.93 -34.53 26.81
CA SER A 242 3.36 -35.24 25.61
C SER A 242 3.80 -34.30 24.49
N LEU A 243 3.22 -33.11 24.42
CA LEU A 243 3.58 -32.08 23.46
C LEU A 243 4.78 -31.21 23.88
N LEU A 244 5.28 -31.39 25.10
CA LEU A 244 6.38 -30.59 25.67
C LEU A 244 7.65 -31.42 25.82
N GLY A 245 8.21 -31.88 24.69
CA GLY A 245 9.58 -32.39 24.65
C GLY A 245 10.55 -31.23 24.56
N VAL A 246 11.51 -31.09 25.48
CA VAL A 246 12.44 -29.95 25.44
C VAL A 246 13.86 -30.45 25.38
N GLY A 247 14.61 -30.06 24.36
CA GLY A 247 16.07 -30.28 24.29
C GLY A 247 16.49 -31.75 24.33
N ASN A 248 15.63 -32.69 23.94
CA ASN A 248 15.99 -34.09 23.83
C ASN A 248 16.85 -34.32 22.59
N HIS A 249 17.93 -35.09 22.71
CA HIS A 249 18.88 -35.38 21.64
C HIS A 249 19.03 -36.89 21.44
N GLY A 250 18.74 -37.37 20.22
CA GLY A 250 18.85 -38.77 19.83
C GLY A 250 17.53 -39.32 19.31
N THR A 251 17.20 -40.57 19.64
CA THR A 251 15.99 -41.22 19.12
C THR A 251 15.01 -41.64 20.21
N PHE A 252 13.71 -41.43 19.99
CA PHE A 252 12.63 -41.92 20.86
C PHE A 252 12.71 -41.48 22.33
N ASN A 253 13.33 -40.33 22.63
CA ASN A 253 13.33 -39.81 24.00
C ASN A 253 11.99 -39.14 24.32
N GLN A 254 11.48 -39.36 25.53
CA GLN A 254 10.27 -38.77 26.06
C GLN A 254 10.58 -37.96 27.33
N GLY A 255 10.40 -36.65 27.27
CA GLY A 255 10.55 -35.76 28.42
C GLY A 255 11.46 -34.58 28.14
N LEU A 256 12.40 -34.28 29.03
CA LEU A 256 13.17 -33.03 28.98
C LEU A 256 14.67 -33.31 29.05
N PHE A 257 15.45 -32.73 28.15
CA PHE A 257 16.92 -32.69 28.16
C PHE A 257 17.60 -34.07 28.18
N ASN A 258 16.94 -35.10 27.66
CA ASN A 258 17.51 -36.44 27.58
C ASN A 258 18.50 -36.53 26.40
N THR A 259 19.64 -37.16 26.60
CA THR A 259 20.66 -37.39 25.57
C THR A 259 20.93 -38.89 25.43
N GLY A 260 20.77 -39.41 24.21
CA GLY A 260 20.87 -40.83 23.88
C GLY A 260 19.55 -41.33 23.30
N ASN A 261 19.19 -42.59 23.50
CA ASN A 261 18.05 -43.20 22.83
C ASN A 261 17.10 -43.89 23.80
N TYR A 262 15.80 -43.84 23.49
CA TYR A 262 14.74 -44.53 24.24
C TYR A 262 14.66 -44.14 25.73
N ASN A 263 15.07 -42.92 26.09
CA ASN A 263 14.96 -42.47 27.48
C ASN A 263 13.59 -41.88 27.78
N MET A 264 13.06 -42.15 28.97
CA MET A 264 11.83 -41.56 29.48
C MET A 264 12.09 -40.83 30.80
N GLY A 265 12.12 -39.50 30.77
CA GLY A 265 12.45 -38.76 31.98
C GLY A 265 12.99 -37.36 31.77
N ILE A 266 13.80 -36.91 32.73
CA ILE A 266 14.39 -35.57 32.74
C ILE A 266 15.90 -35.68 32.93
N GLY A 267 16.68 -35.11 32.00
CA GLY A 267 18.13 -34.96 32.10
C GLY A 267 18.90 -36.28 32.10
N LEU A 268 18.38 -37.31 31.43
CA LEU A 268 19.02 -38.62 31.32
C LEU A 268 20.13 -38.60 30.28
N VAL A 269 21.24 -39.29 30.55
CA VAL A 269 22.35 -39.45 29.60
C VAL A 269 22.69 -40.94 29.50
N GLY A 270 22.46 -41.52 28.33
CA GLY A 270 22.56 -42.97 28.10
C GLY A 270 21.42 -43.46 27.22
N ASP A 271 21.25 -44.77 27.13
CA ASP A 271 20.16 -45.38 26.37
C ASP A 271 19.25 -46.19 27.31
N HIS A 272 17.95 -46.25 27.00
CA HIS A 272 16.94 -47.06 27.69
C HIS A 272 16.80 -46.74 29.19
N LEU A 273 16.89 -45.45 29.56
CA LEU A 273 16.79 -45.02 30.95
C LEU A 273 15.39 -44.47 31.27
N ILE A 274 14.89 -44.77 32.47
CA ILE A 274 13.64 -44.21 33.00
C ILE A 274 13.93 -43.54 34.34
N GLY A 275 13.70 -42.23 34.47
CA GLY A 275 13.90 -41.51 35.73
C GLY A 275 14.29 -40.03 35.60
N VAL A 276 15.06 -39.53 36.55
CA VAL A 276 15.51 -38.13 36.61
C VAL A 276 17.00 -38.05 36.91
N GLY A 277 17.77 -37.59 35.93
CA GLY A 277 19.22 -37.44 36.03
C GLY A 277 19.90 -38.71 36.53
N PRO A 278 20.66 -38.67 37.66
CA PRO A 278 21.31 -39.86 38.21
C PRO A 278 20.35 -40.85 38.89
N LEU A 279 19.09 -40.48 39.11
CA LEU A 279 18.07 -41.33 39.73
C LEU A 279 17.23 -42.00 38.63
N HIS A 280 17.77 -43.07 38.06
CA HIS A 280 17.11 -43.81 36.98
C HIS A 280 17.25 -45.32 37.13
N VAL A 281 16.40 -46.03 36.41
CA VAL A 281 16.54 -47.46 36.11
C VAL A 281 16.80 -47.64 34.63
N SER A 282 17.47 -48.72 34.25
CA SER A 282 17.51 -49.19 32.86
C SER A 282 16.31 -50.08 32.60
N ASP A 283 15.63 -49.87 31.47
CA ASP A 283 14.58 -50.77 31.00
C ASP A 283 15.12 -52.07 30.37
#